data_AF-A0A4Q9KC32-F1
#
_entry.id   AF-A0A4Q9KC32-F1
#
_cell.length_a   1.000
_cell.length_b   1.000
_cell.length_c   1.000
_cell.angle_alpha   90.00
_cell.angle_beta   90.00
_cell.angle_gamma   90.00
#
_symmetry.space_group_name_H-M   'P 1'
#
loop_
_entity.id
_entity.type
_entity.pdbx_description
1 polymer ?
#
loop_
_entity_poly.entity_id
_entity_poly.type
_entity_poly.pdbx_seq_one_letter_code
_entity_poly.pdbx_strand_id
1 'polypeptide(L)'
;MSYSAPAPAPRGSLPLGIVLGVIVGAIAVMFAWFVFVDDPDRGTPAQTPATPSASAPAEPSVEPSPEASPEPSASPSVSPSADATPTPEATPEPTANPNIVTELPVGSWVTVLASLPKSEVTAEQAVERAQLESRNGQTAIVIDTDAFTGLNTGYWAVVVPGADSRSAANEVCRALGMAVNDKCYPREIKG
;
A
#
# COMPACT_ATOMS: atom_id res chain seq x y z
N MET A 1 -23.50 -43.63 -55.68
CA MET A 1 -22.85 -43.29 -54.40
C MET A 1 -23.24 -41.86 -54.07
N SER A 2 -24.21 -41.67 -53.18
CA SER A 2 -24.72 -40.35 -52.81
C SER A 2 -24.37 -40.10 -51.34
N TYR A 3 -23.54 -39.10 -51.09
CA TYR A 3 -23.23 -38.63 -49.72
C TYR A 3 -24.27 -37.58 -49.32
N SER A 4 -25.10 -37.90 -48.32
CA SER A 4 -25.93 -36.91 -47.62
C SER A 4 -25.10 -36.18 -46.56
N ALA A 5 -25.09 -34.85 -46.59
CA ALA A 5 -24.51 -34.02 -45.54
C ALA A 5 -25.46 -33.92 -44.32
N PRO A 6 -24.97 -33.87 -43.08
CA PRO A 6 -25.81 -33.67 -41.90
C PRO A 6 -26.24 -32.20 -41.74
N ALA A 7 -27.50 -32.00 -41.31
CA ALA A 7 -28.10 -30.69 -41.04
C ALA A 7 -27.49 -30.02 -39.77
N PRO A 8 -27.44 -28.67 -39.69
CA PRO A 8 -26.94 -27.96 -38.52
C PRO A 8 -27.93 -28.03 -37.34
N ALA A 9 -27.39 -28.21 -36.13
CA ALA A 9 -28.16 -28.24 -34.89
C ALA A 9 -28.70 -26.86 -34.49
N PRO A 10 -29.89 -26.78 -33.83
CA PRO A 10 -30.47 -25.54 -33.36
C PRO A 10 -29.71 -25.00 -32.12
N ARG A 11 -29.26 -23.74 -32.20
CA ARG A 11 -28.72 -23.00 -31.06
C ARG A 11 -29.87 -22.57 -30.14
N GLY A 12 -29.95 -23.17 -28.95
CA GLY A 12 -30.92 -22.81 -27.92
C GLY A 12 -30.60 -21.46 -27.29
N SER A 13 -31.43 -20.45 -27.54
CA SER A 13 -31.41 -19.18 -26.82
C SER A 13 -32.20 -19.32 -25.51
N LEU A 14 -31.52 -19.22 -24.36
CA LEU A 14 -32.17 -19.01 -23.07
C LEU A 14 -32.93 -17.67 -23.08
N PRO A 15 -34.16 -17.61 -22.55
CA PRO A 15 -34.96 -16.39 -22.59
C PRO A 15 -34.30 -15.30 -21.74
N LEU A 16 -34.02 -14.18 -22.41
CA LEU A 16 -33.35 -12.97 -21.90
C LEU A 16 -33.85 -12.48 -20.53
N GLY A 17 -35.10 -12.78 -20.17
CA GLY A 17 -35.73 -12.34 -18.91
C GLY A 17 -35.12 -12.93 -17.63
N ILE A 18 -34.54 -14.13 -17.68
CA ILE A 18 -33.98 -14.77 -16.48
C ILE A 18 -32.65 -14.12 -16.09
N VAL A 19 -31.84 -13.75 -17.09
CA VAL A 19 -30.52 -13.13 -16.86
C VAL A 19 -30.68 -11.75 -16.22
N LEU A 20 -31.68 -10.97 -16.64
CA LEU A 20 -31.91 -9.63 -16.11
C LEU A 20 -32.40 -9.63 -14.66
N GLY A 21 -33.26 -10.59 -14.29
CA GLY A 21 -33.78 -10.73 -12.93
C GLY A 21 -32.69 -11.08 -11.91
N VAL A 22 -31.75 -11.95 -12.27
CA VAL A 22 -30.63 -12.35 -11.39
C VAL A 22 -29.69 -11.19 -11.13
N ILE A 23 -29.40 -10.36 -12.14
CA ILE A 23 -28.51 -9.19 -12.01
C ILE A 23 -29.12 -8.16 -11.06
N VAL A 24 -30.41 -7.84 -11.20
CA VAL A 24 -31.08 -6.87 -10.32
C VAL A 24 -31.16 -7.38 -8.88
N GLY A 25 -31.46 -8.68 -8.69
CA GLY A 25 -31.46 -9.29 -7.36
C GLY A 25 -30.10 -9.23 -6.67
N ALA A 26 -29.02 -9.53 -7.39
CA ALA A 26 -27.66 -9.50 -6.84
C ALA A 26 -27.22 -8.07 -6.45
N ILE A 27 -27.57 -7.06 -7.26
CA ILE A 27 -27.26 -5.65 -6.96
C ILE A 27 -28.01 -5.19 -5.70
N ALA A 28 -29.30 -5.53 -5.56
CA ALA A 28 -30.08 -5.16 -4.38
C ALA A 28 -29.51 -5.77 -3.08
N VAL A 29 -29.04 -7.01 -3.13
CA VAL A 29 -28.39 -7.67 -1.98
C VAL A 29 -27.05 -7.01 -1.63
N MET A 30 -26.25 -6.62 -2.63
CA MET A 30 -24.99 -5.90 -2.38
C MET A 30 -25.21 -4.51 -1.75
N PHE A 31 -26.18 -3.74 -2.24
CA PHE A 31 -26.50 -2.43 -1.65
C PHE A 31 -27.05 -2.56 -0.22
N ALA A 32 -27.88 -3.57 0.05
CA ALA A 32 -28.40 -3.80 1.40
C ALA A 32 -27.29 -4.15 2.41
N TRP A 33 -26.24 -4.85 1.97
CA TRP A 33 -25.09 -5.15 2.84
C TRP A 33 -24.25 -3.92 3.13
N PHE A 34 -24.09 -3.01 2.16
CA PHE A 34 -23.35 -1.76 2.32
C PHE A 34 -24.01 -0.79 3.30
N VAL A 35 -25.35 -0.72 3.35
CA VAL A 35 -26.07 0.16 4.29
C VAL A 35 -26.05 -0.37 5.73
N PHE A 36 -25.85 -1.68 5.92
CA PHE A 36 -25.88 -2.31 7.26
C PHE A 36 -24.49 -2.41 7.92
N VAL A 37 -23.40 -2.22 7.18
CA VAL A 37 -22.01 -2.35 7.68
C VAL A 37 -21.33 -0.99 7.93
N ASP A 38 -21.93 0.12 7.51
CA ASP A 38 -21.36 1.48 7.57
C ASP A 38 -22.05 2.36 8.65
N ASP A 39 -22.13 1.89 9.89
CA ASP A 39 -22.32 2.78 11.05
C ASP A 39 -21.31 2.47 12.15
N PRO A 40 -20.09 3.04 12.03
CA PRO A 40 -19.36 3.54 13.15
C PRO A 40 -19.27 5.07 13.06
N ASP A 41 -19.74 5.73 14.11
CA ASP A 41 -19.41 7.12 14.46
C ASP A 41 -20.07 8.25 13.66
N ARG A 42 -21.36 8.49 13.95
CA ARG A 42 -21.87 9.87 14.02
C ARG A 42 -21.19 10.63 15.18
N GLY A 43 -19.93 11.00 14.97
CA GLY A 43 -19.21 11.97 15.78
C GLY A 43 -19.65 13.39 15.41
N THR A 44 -20.33 14.03 16.35
CA THR A 44 -20.69 15.45 16.42
C THR A 44 -19.62 16.40 15.83
N PRO A 45 -19.95 17.34 14.91
CA PRO A 45 -19.03 18.40 14.53
C PRO A 45 -18.91 19.43 15.66
N ALA A 46 -17.72 19.52 16.25
CA ALA A 46 -17.34 20.63 17.12
C ALA A 46 -17.17 21.89 16.27
N GLN A 47 -18.05 22.87 16.49
CA GLN A 47 -17.88 24.22 15.99
C GLN A 47 -16.79 24.93 16.79
N THR A 48 -15.82 25.54 16.13
CA THR A 48 -15.13 26.73 16.66
C THR A 48 -14.66 27.60 15.50
N PRO A 49 -15.27 28.78 15.29
CA PRO A 49 -14.67 29.83 14.49
C PRO A 49 -14.12 30.97 15.35
N ALA A 50 -13.12 31.63 14.75
CA ALA A 50 -12.64 32.99 14.96
C ALA A 50 -11.52 33.22 15.98
N THR A 51 -10.32 33.32 15.43
CA THR A 51 -9.24 34.24 15.83
C THR A 51 -9.72 35.69 15.77
N PRO A 52 -9.42 36.52 16.79
CA PRO A 52 -9.18 37.93 16.56
C PRO A 52 -7.75 38.35 16.90
N SER A 53 -7.34 39.38 16.18
CA SER A 53 -6.05 40.03 16.08
C SER A 53 -5.81 41.10 17.16
N ALA A 54 -4.53 41.40 17.39
CA ALA A 54 -3.95 42.65 17.88
C ALA A 54 -4.08 43.07 19.36
N SER A 55 -2.93 43.19 20.05
CA SER A 55 -2.30 44.49 20.41
C SER A 55 -1.18 44.30 21.45
N ALA A 56 0.00 44.88 21.19
CA ALA A 56 1.03 45.20 22.20
C ALA A 56 0.56 46.44 23.03
N PRO A 57 1.14 46.80 24.21
CA PRO A 57 2.56 47.14 24.41
C PRO A 57 3.17 46.73 25.79
N ALA A 58 4.46 47.03 25.94
CA ALA A 58 5.39 46.69 27.03
C ALA A 58 5.16 47.43 28.36
N GLU A 59 5.65 46.85 29.47
CA GLU A 59 6.44 47.56 30.50
C GLU A 59 7.22 46.58 31.43
N PRO A 60 8.32 47.03 32.08
CA PRO A 60 9.34 46.18 32.71
C PRO A 60 9.19 46.03 34.24
N SER A 61 9.82 45.02 34.85
CA SER A 61 10.22 45.10 36.27
C SER A 61 11.24 44.02 36.72
N VAL A 62 12.41 44.54 37.13
CA VAL A 62 13.19 44.26 38.36
C VAL A 62 13.88 42.90 38.55
N GLU A 63 15.20 42.92 38.29
CA GLU A 63 16.38 42.59 39.13
C GLU A 63 16.49 41.33 40.05
N PRO A 64 17.75 40.88 40.32
CA PRO A 64 18.10 39.54 40.81
C PRO A 64 18.34 39.46 42.33
N SER A 65 18.33 38.25 42.90
CA SER A 65 19.32 37.89 43.93
C SER A 65 19.37 36.40 44.28
N PRO A 66 20.54 35.92 44.78
CA PRO A 66 20.90 34.52 44.94
C PRO A 66 20.56 34.00 46.34
N GLU A 67 20.47 32.68 46.53
CA GLU A 67 20.86 32.07 47.81
C GLU A 67 21.11 30.56 47.71
N ALA A 68 21.95 30.09 48.63
CA ALA A 68 22.79 28.90 48.52
C ALA A 68 22.17 27.61 49.08
N SER A 69 22.83 26.51 48.69
CA SER A 69 22.81 25.13 49.22
C SER A 69 22.74 25.03 50.76
N PRO A 70 22.13 23.97 51.35
CA PRO A 70 22.87 22.72 51.61
C PRO A 70 22.11 21.38 51.44
N GLU A 71 22.84 20.34 51.03
CA GLU A 71 22.61 18.89 51.21
C GLU A 71 22.40 18.49 52.70
N PRO A 72 21.76 17.34 53.08
CA PRO A 72 22.17 15.99 52.65
C PRO A 72 21.12 14.84 52.57
N SER A 73 21.51 13.81 51.78
CA SER A 73 21.48 12.36 52.02
C SER A 73 20.24 11.66 52.63
N ALA A 74 19.59 10.81 51.82
CA ALA A 74 19.22 9.44 52.19
C ALA A 74 18.97 8.56 50.94
N SER A 75 19.81 7.55 50.76
CA SER A 75 19.62 6.40 49.86
C SER A 75 18.59 5.44 50.47
N PRO A 76 17.75 4.77 49.64
CA PRO A 76 18.10 3.39 49.35
C PRO A 76 18.06 3.03 47.86
N SER A 77 19.11 2.30 47.49
CA SER A 77 19.32 1.57 46.24
C SER A 77 18.17 0.62 45.93
N VAL A 78 17.52 0.82 44.77
CA VAL A 78 16.75 -0.22 44.09
C VAL A 78 17.42 -0.44 42.74
N SER A 79 18.20 -1.51 42.67
CA SER A 79 18.80 -2.01 41.43
C SER A 79 17.89 -3.10 40.85
N PRO A 80 17.09 -2.81 39.81
CA PRO A 80 16.79 -3.83 38.82
C PRO A 80 18.01 -3.95 37.90
N SER A 81 18.92 -4.84 38.28
CA SER A 81 19.90 -5.39 37.35
C SER A 81 19.15 -6.28 36.37
N ALA A 82 18.85 -5.74 35.20
CA ALA A 82 18.57 -6.49 33.99
C ALA A 82 19.27 -5.77 32.85
N ASP A 83 20.61 -5.87 32.86
CA ASP A 83 21.43 -5.69 31.67
C ASP A 83 21.11 -6.85 30.72
N ALA A 84 19.94 -6.80 30.09
CA ALA A 84 19.68 -7.56 28.89
C ALA A 84 20.28 -6.73 27.75
N THR A 85 21.59 -6.90 27.55
CA THR A 85 22.21 -6.55 26.27
C THR A 85 21.31 -7.16 25.18
N PRO A 86 20.67 -6.36 24.30
CA PRO A 86 19.91 -6.92 23.21
C PRO A 86 20.89 -7.73 22.38
N THR A 87 20.71 -9.05 22.39
CA THR A 87 21.37 -9.92 21.41
C THR A 87 20.95 -9.36 20.05
N PRO A 88 21.89 -8.98 19.16
CA PRO A 88 21.50 -8.56 17.82
C PRO A 88 20.72 -9.72 17.21
N GLU A 89 19.43 -9.49 17.00
CA GLU A 89 18.56 -10.39 16.26
C GLU A 89 19.24 -10.56 14.91
N ALA A 90 19.65 -11.80 14.60
CA ALA A 90 20.35 -12.09 13.38
C ALA A 90 19.46 -11.64 12.21
N THR A 91 19.91 -10.61 11.48
CA THR A 91 19.32 -10.24 10.21
C THR A 91 19.21 -11.52 9.39
N PRO A 92 18.00 -11.99 9.01
CA PRO A 92 17.87 -13.19 8.22
C PRO A 92 18.67 -13.00 6.93
N GLU A 93 19.57 -13.94 6.63
CA GLU A 93 20.23 -13.94 5.33
C GLU A 93 19.16 -13.93 4.23
N PRO A 94 19.31 -13.09 3.20
CA PRO A 94 18.35 -13.03 2.11
C PRO A 94 18.32 -14.40 1.43
N THR A 95 17.27 -15.17 1.70
CA THR A 95 17.02 -16.40 0.97
C THR A 95 16.68 -16.00 -0.46
N ALA A 96 17.52 -16.38 -1.41
CA ALA A 96 17.26 -16.14 -2.82
C ALA A 96 15.95 -16.82 -3.21
N ASN A 97 14.87 -16.04 -3.33
CA ASN A 97 13.58 -16.53 -3.78
C ASN A 97 13.51 -16.35 -5.31
N PRO A 98 13.38 -17.44 -6.10
CA PRO A 98 13.42 -17.38 -7.56
C PRO A 98 12.26 -16.58 -8.18
N ASN A 99 11.24 -16.22 -7.40
CA ASN A 99 10.10 -15.42 -7.84
C ASN A 99 10.26 -13.92 -7.55
N ILE A 100 11.42 -13.52 -7.00
CA ILE A 100 11.78 -12.12 -6.78
C ILE A 100 12.77 -11.71 -7.86
N VAL A 101 12.45 -10.60 -8.54
CA VAL A 101 13.28 -10.07 -9.61
C VAL A 101 14.26 -9.04 -9.05
N THR A 102 15.54 -9.28 -9.28
CA THR A 102 16.63 -8.37 -8.87
C THR A 102 17.26 -7.63 -10.05
N GLU A 103 16.82 -7.93 -11.27
CA GLU A 103 17.36 -7.34 -12.49
C GLU A 103 16.23 -7.00 -13.47
N LEU A 104 16.27 -5.78 -14.01
CA LEU A 104 15.37 -5.31 -15.07
C LEU A 104 16.18 -4.43 -16.04
N PRO A 105 15.77 -4.30 -17.31
CA PRO A 105 16.48 -3.46 -18.26
C PRO A 105 16.56 -2.01 -17.79
N VAL A 106 17.76 -1.44 -17.77
CA VAL A 106 17.96 -0.03 -17.43
C VAL A 106 17.28 0.86 -18.47
N GLY A 107 16.64 1.94 -18.01
CA GLY A 107 15.84 2.84 -18.84
C GLY A 107 14.43 2.33 -19.14
N SER A 108 14.10 1.10 -18.71
CA SER A 108 12.72 0.62 -18.75
C SER A 108 11.87 1.28 -17.66
N TRP A 109 10.56 1.26 -17.88
CA TRP A 109 9.57 1.73 -16.93
C TRP A 109 8.77 0.56 -16.37
N VAL A 110 8.48 0.66 -15.08
CA VAL A 110 7.58 -0.23 -14.36
C VAL A 110 6.41 0.56 -13.78
N THR A 111 5.27 -0.08 -13.63
CA THR A 111 4.12 0.47 -12.91
C THR A 111 4.09 -0.13 -11.52
N VAL A 112 4.37 0.68 -10.49
CA VAL A 112 4.34 0.24 -9.09
C VAL A 112 2.91 0.23 -8.61
N LEU A 113 2.47 -0.91 -8.07
CA LEU A 113 1.13 -1.13 -7.53
C LEU A 113 1.14 -1.15 -6.00
N ALA A 114 2.23 -1.61 -5.39
CA ALA A 114 2.42 -1.60 -3.95
C ALA A 114 3.90 -1.57 -3.59
N SER A 115 4.21 -0.93 -2.47
CA SER A 115 5.51 -1.01 -1.81
C SER A 115 5.30 -1.66 -0.44
N LEU A 116 5.90 -2.82 -0.24
CA LEU A 116 5.73 -3.65 0.95
C LEU A 116 7.04 -3.64 1.76
N PRO A 117 7.05 -3.12 2.99
CA PRO A 117 8.29 -3.02 3.76
C PRO A 117 8.79 -4.42 4.14
N LYS A 118 10.08 -4.70 3.91
CA LYS A 118 10.70 -6.00 4.19
C LYS A 118 10.71 -6.35 5.69
N SER A 119 10.61 -5.34 6.56
CA SER A 119 10.48 -5.52 8.01
C SER A 119 9.13 -6.10 8.45
N GLU A 120 8.11 -6.04 7.59
CA GLU A 120 6.75 -6.50 7.93
C GLU A 120 6.26 -7.61 7.00
N VAL A 121 6.78 -7.68 5.78
CA VAL A 121 6.31 -8.58 4.73
C VAL A 121 7.44 -9.45 4.23
N THR A 122 7.23 -10.78 4.24
CA THR A 122 8.21 -11.73 3.68
C THR A 122 8.18 -11.72 2.15
N ALA A 123 9.24 -12.24 1.52
CA ALA A 123 9.30 -12.36 0.07
C ALA A 123 8.11 -13.18 -0.50
N GLU A 124 7.72 -14.26 0.17
CA GLU A 124 6.62 -15.13 -0.23
C GLU A 124 5.27 -14.39 -0.19
N GLN A 125 5.01 -13.64 0.89
CA GLN A 125 3.80 -12.83 1.02
C GLN A 125 3.73 -11.73 -0.05
N ALA A 126 4.88 -11.13 -0.39
CA ALA A 126 4.95 -10.16 -1.49
C ALA A 126 4.61 -10.82 -2.84
N VAL A 127 5.09 -12.05 -3.08
CA VAL A 127 4.79 -12.81 -4.31
C VAL A 127 3.31 -13.16 -4.38
N GLU A 128 2.71 -13.60 -3.28
CA GLU A 128 1.25 -13.83 -3.21
C GLU A 128 0.47 -12.54 -3.51
N ARG A 129 0.91 -11.40 -2.97
CA ARG A 129 0.29 -10.10 -3.29
C ARG A 129 0.39 -9.78 -4.78
N ALA A 130 1.52 -10.01 -5.42
CA ALA A 130 1.68 -9.77 -6.85
C ALA A 130 0.72 -10.63 -7.70
N GLN A 131 0.45 -11.88 -7.28
CA GLN A 131 -0.55 -12.71 -7.97
C GLN A 131 -1.97 -12.14 -7.85
N LEU A 132 -2.34 -11.61 -6.69
CA LEU A 132 -3.65 -10.96 -6.50
C LEU A 132 -3.78 -9.66 -7.31
N GLU A 133 -2.67 -8.94 -7.50
CA GLU A 133 -2.64 -7.72 -8.32
C GLU A 133 -2.60 -7.99 -9.83
N SER A 134 -2.32 -9.22 -10.24
CA SER A 134 -2.33 -9.64 -11.64
C SER A 134 -3.76 -9.79 -12.15
N ARG A 135 -4.29 -8.74 -12.78
CA ARG A 135 -5.65 -8.70 -13.33
C ARG A 135 -5.71 -7.90 -14.63
N ASN A 136 -6.83 -8.01 -15.35
CA ASN A 136 -7.06 -7.29 -16.61
C ASN A 136 -5.95 -7.50 -17.66
N GLY A 137 -5.38 -8.71 -17.72
CA GLY A 137 -4.29 -9.05 -18.64
C GLY A 137 -2.94 -8.44 -18.29
N GLN A 138 -2.80 -7.79 -17.13
CA GLN A 138 -1.52 -7.33 -16.61
C GLN A 138 -0.94 -8.40 -15.67
N THR A 139 0.36 -8.64 -15.79
CA THR A 139 1.10 -9.54 -14.90
C THR A 139 1.96 -8.71 -13.97
N ALA A 140 1.64 -8.73 -12.68
CA ALA A 140 2.46 -8.13 -11.66
C ALA A 140 3.52 -9.13 -11.16
N ILE A 141 4.72 -8.63 -10.92
CA ILE A 141 5.85 -9.35 -10.34
C ILE A 141 6.32 -8.60 -9.09
N VAL A 142 7.19 -9.24 -8.31
CA VAL A 142 7.87 -8.58 -7.20
C VAL A 142 9.30 -8.28 -7.60
N ILE A 143 9.74 -7.05 -7.36
CA ILE A 143 11.15 -6.68 -7.42
C ILE A 143 11.70 -6.43 -6.02
N ASP A 144 12.96 -6.80 -5.82
CA ASP A 144 13.74 -6.37 -4.66
C ASP A 144 14.25 -4.95 -4.90
N THR A 145 13.74 -3.94 -4.17
CA THR A 145 14.17 -2.56 -4.40
C THR A 145 15.61 -2.28 -3.99
N ASP A 146 16.24 -3.13 -3.17
CA ASP A 146 17.64 -2.99 -2.77
C ASP A 146 18.61 -3.28 -3.92
N ALA A 147 18.15 -4.02 -4.93
CA ALA A 147 18.93 -4.34 -6.13
C ALA A 147 18.95 -3.22 -7.18
N PHE A 148 18.16 -2.15 -7.00
CA PHE A 148 18.00 -1.09 -8.00
C PHE A 148 18.40 0.28 -7.47
N THR A 149 19.34 0.92 -8.17
CA THR A 149 19.77 2.28 -7.85
C THR A 149 18.61 3.27 -7.99
N GLY A 150 18.44 4.15 -6.99
CA GLY A 150 17.44 5.23 -7.03
C GLY A 150 16.01 4.77 -6.76
N LEU A 151 15.78 3.52 -6.35
CA LEU A 151 14.56 3.12 -5.66
C LEU A 151 14.74 3.27 -4.15
N ASN A 152 13.62 3.32 -3.42
CA ASN A 152 13.65 3.29 -1.97
C ASN A 152 13.99 1.88 -1.52
N THR A 153 15.15 1.71 -0.89
CA THR A 153 15.62 0.44 -0.32
C THR A 153 14.75 -0.01 0.86
N GLY A 154 14.75 -1.30 1.16
CA GLY A 154 14.01 -1.92 2.26
C GLY A 154 12.60 -2.36 1.91
N TYR A 155 12.27 -2.48 0.61
CA TYR A 155 10.92 -2.84 0.15
C TYR A 155 10.93 -4.00 -0.84
N TRP A 156 9.84 -4.78 -0.81
CA TRP A 156 9.37 -5.53 -1.95
C TRP A 156 8.41 -4.64 -2.74
N ALA A 157 8.73 -4.31 -3.98
CA ALA A 157 7.79 -3.57 -4.82
C ALA A 157 7.03 -4.53 -5.73
N VAL A 158 5.70 -4.47 -5.67
CA VAL A 158 4.82 -5.17 -6.60
C VAL A 158 4.65 -4.28 -7.83
N VAL A 159 5.11 -4.76 -8.98
CA VAL A 159 5.20 -3.95 -10.19
C VAL A 159 4.70 -4.70 -11.43
N VAL A 160 4.17 -3.96 -12.40
CA VAL A 160 3.97 -4.46 -13.77
C VAL A 160 5.13 -3.95 -14.63
N PRO A 161 5.99 -4.84 -15.15
CA PRO A 161 7.15 -4.45 -15.95
C PRO A 161 6.81 -4.30 -17.44
N GLY A 162 7.79 -3.84 -18.22
CA GLY A 162 7.73 -3.89 -19.68
C GLY A 162 7.18 -2.64 -20.38
N ALA A 163 7.07 -1.51 -19.67
CA ALA A 163 6.74 -0.25 -20.32
C ALA A 163 8.01 0.43 -20.86
N ASP A 164 7.96 0.92 -22.10
CA ASP A 164 9.09 1.63 -22.74
C ASP A 164 9.11 3.13 -22.40
N SER A 165 8.10 3.62 -21.68
CA SER A 165 8.00 5.03 -21.30
C SER A 165 7.11 5.24 -20.08
N ARG A 166 7.28 6.40 -19.44
CA ARG A 166 6.38 6.86 -18.38
C ARG A 166 4.91 6.86 -18.79
N SER A 167 4.63 7.27 -20.03
CA SER A 167 3.26 7.33 -20.55
C SER A 167 2.66 5.93 -20.67
N ALA A 168 3.42 4.96 -21.17
CA ALA A 168 2.98 3.57 -21.27
C ALA A 168 2.72 2.96 -19.88
N ALA A 169 3.59 3.22 -18.90
CA ALA A 169 3.37 2.79 -17.52
C ALA A 169 2.11 3.42 -16.89
N ASN A 170 1.76 4.66 -17.24
CA ASN A 170 0.50 5.27 -16.82
C ASN A 170 -0.75 4.61 -17.44
N GLU A 171 -0.65 4.09 -18.67
CA GLU A 171 -1.75 3.34 -19.29
C GLU A 171 -2.04 2.04 -18.53
N VAL A 172 -1.01 1.40 -17.95
CA VAL A 172 -1.19 0.21 -17.10
C VAL A 172 -2.09 0.52 -15.90
N CYS A 173 -1.88 1.66 -15.22
CA CYS A 173 -2.77 2.07 -14.12
C CYS A 173 -4.22 2.19 -14.58
N ARG A 174 -4.45 2.81 -15.74
CA ARG A 174 -5.79 2.97 -16.31
C ARG A 174 -6.40 1.63 -16.72
N ALA A 175 -5.62 0.72 -17.29
CA ALA A 175 -6.05 -0.65 -17.62
C ALA A 175 -6.43 -1.46 -16.38
N LEU A 176 -5.79 -1.19 -15.24
CA LEU A 176 -6.15 -1.76 -13.93
C LEU A 176 -7.35 -1.07 -13.27
N GLY A 177 -7.93 -0.04 -13.91
CA GLY A 177 -9.05 0.73 -13.36
C GLY A 177 -8.63 1.71 -12.26
N MET A 178 -7.35 2.07 -12.19
CA MET A 178 -6.79 2.92 -11.15
C MET A 178 -6.38 4.29 -11.70
N ALA A 179 -6.53 5.32 -10.88
CA ALA A 179 -5.95 6.63 -11.17
C ALA A 179 -4.43 6.60 -10.95
N VAL A 180 -3.70 7.39 -11.72
CA VAL A 180 -2.26 7.58 -11.50
C VAL A 180 -2.06 8.48 -10.27
N ASN A 181 -1.57 7.89 -9.19
CA ASN A 181 -1.34 8.55 -7.89
C ASN A 181 -0.42 7.66 -7.04
N ASP A 182 -0.37 7.88 -5.72
CA ASP A 182 0.51 7.14 -4.82
C ASP A 182 0.20 5.62 -4.72
N LYS A 183 -0.96 5.17 -5.21
CA LYS A 183 -1.35 3.75 -5.24
C LYS A 183 -1.01 3.06 -6.57
N CYS A 184 -0.85 3.82 -7.64
CA CYS A 184 -0.41 3.30 -8.93
C CYS A 184 0.37 4.38 -9.65
N TYR A 185 1.68 4.18 -9.78
CA TYR A 185 2.55 5.20 -10.37
C TYR A 185 3.69 4.57 -11.20
N PRO A 186 4.16 5.30 -12.23
CA PRO A 186 5.26 4.86 -13.05
C PRO A 186 6.60 5.13 -12.36
N ARG A 187 7.54 4.21 -12.51
CA ARG A 187 8.93 4.37 -12.06
C ARG A 187 9.90 3.87 -13.12
N GLU A 188 10.96 4.64 -13.35
CA GLU A 188 12.05 4.26 -14.23
C GLU A 188 13.07 3.39 -13.47
N ILE A 189 13.55 2.34 -14.13
CA ILE A 189 14.64 1.50 -13.65
C ILE A 189 15.96 2.14 -14.03
N LYS A 190 16.77 2.49 -13.02
CA LYS A 190 18.10 3.07 -13.19
C LYS A 190 19.18 2.02 -12.91
N GLY A 191 20.31 2.15 -13.61
CA GLY A 191 21.54 1.41 -13.34
C GLY A 191 22.34 2.07 -12.23
#